data_AF-A0A8H7C3Z4-F1
#
_entry.id   AF-A0A8H7C3Z4-F1
#
_cell.length_a   1.000
_cell.length_b   1.000
_cell.length_c   1.000
_cell.angle_alpha   90.00
_cell.angle_beta   90.00
_cell.angle_gamma   90.00
#
_symmetry.space_group_name_H-M   'P 1'
#
loop_
_entity.id
_entity.type
_entity.pdbx_description
1 polymer ?
#
loop_
_entity_poly.entity_id
_entity_poly.type
_entity_poly.pdbx_seq_one_letter_code
_entity_poly.pdbx_strand_id
1 'polypeptide(L)'
;MTNNPATSWCPYCLQTKPTVTSATLSPRDSVEDVLDAEIEHTEKLISRLLRERTRLYRKRNEIRSPIFSLPPEILTMIFKFACKPLDFLEAYDWNPLRARVASPDIIRVLTEVSACWHNIVSSTPSLWTSFVADDRDMNTMNTVISRSGNLPVAVSLDFPFPVGSVSHRSHTTIMAPVLQEIASRLR
;
A
#
# COMPACT_ATOMS: atom_id res chain seq x y z
N MET A 1 -42.53 -58.27 21.64
CA MET A 1 -41.39 -57.46 21.15
C MET A 1 -41.72 -56.02 21.45
N THR A 2 -40.99 -55.45 22.42
CA THR A 2 -41.26 -54.16 23.08
C THR A 2 -40.65 -53.00 22.31
N ASN A 3 -41.46 -52.04 21.88
CA ASN A 3 -41.01 -50.77 21.30
C ASN A 3 -40.64 -49.80 22.43
N ASN A 4 -39.36 -49.41 22.53
CA ASN A 4 -38.93 -48.30 23.36
C ASN A 4 -38.74 -47.06 22.47
N PRO A 5 -39.43 -45.93 22.73
CA PRO A 5 -39.06 -44.66 22.12
C PRO A 5 -37.85 -44.09 22.86
N ALA A 6 -36.76 -43.90 22.14
CA ALA A 6 -35.54 -43.29 22.67
C ALA A 6 -35.81 -41.82 23.07
N THR A 7 -35.75 -41.54 24.38
CA THR A 7 -35.78 -40.20 24.95
C THR A 7 -34.49 -39.47 24.55
N SER A 8 -34.56 -38.51 23.63
CA SER A 8 -33.40 -37.71 23.24
C SER A 8 -33.04 -36.71 24.35
N TRP A 9 -31.91 -36.92 25.03
CA TRP A 9 -31.35 -35.99 26.02
C TRP A 9 -30.51 -34.89 25.36
N CYS A 10 -30.52 -33.69 25.95
CA CYS A 10 -29.62 -32.60 25.56
C CYS A 10 -28.25 -32.80 26.23
N PRO A 11 -27.13 -32.83 25.48
CA PRO A 11 -25.82 -33.21 26.02
C PRO A 11 -25.17 -32.17 26.96
N TYR A 12 -25.70 -30.96 27.05
CA TYR A 12 -25.08 -29.88 27.85
C TYR A 12 -25.77 -29.61 29.20
N CYS A 13 -27.03 -29.96 29.36
CA CYS A 13 -27.81 -29.65 30.56
C CYS A 13 -28.55 -30.85 31.17
N LEU A 14 -28.45 -32.05 30.55
CA LEU A 14 -28.99 -33.32 31.07
C LEU A 14 -30.49 -33.32 31.44
N GLN A 15 -31.28 -32.38 30.95
CA GLN A 15 -32.73 -32.33 31.18
C GLN A 15 -33.51 -33.01 30.04
N THR A 16 -34.62 -33.66 30.38
CA THR A 16 -35.60 -34.20 29.43
C THR A 16 -36.42 -33.06 28.83
N LYS A 17 -36.53 -33.01 27.49
CA LYS A 17 -37.36 -32.01 26.81
C LYS A 17 -38.85 -32.24 27.17
N PRO A 18 -39.56 -31.24 27.73
CA PRO A 18 -41.00 -31.34 27.88
C PRO A 18 -41.66 -31.19 26.49
N THR A 19 -42.45 -32.17 26.09
CA THR A 19 -43.32 -32.07 24.91
C THR A 19 -44.46 -31.12 25.26
N VAL A 20 -44.36 -29.85 24.84
CA VAL A 20 -45.47 -28.91 24.91
C VAL A 20 -45.67 -28.26 23.55
N THR A 21 -46.78 -28.62 22.92
CA THR A 21 -47.39 -27.93 21.79
C THR A 21 -47.99 -26.62 22.29
N SER A 22 -47.44 -25.47 21.88
CA SER A 22 -48.16 -24.19 21.76
C SER A 22 -47.27 -23.15 21.05
N ALA A 23 -47.82 -22.58 19.98
CA ALA A 23 -47.23 -21.46 19.25
C ALA A 23 -47.15 -20.23 20.18
N THR A 24 -45.93 -19.94 20.64
CA THR A 24 -45.62 -18.72 21.39
C THR A 24 -44.30 -18.21 20.82
N LEU A 25 -44.25 -16.94 20.38
CA LEU A 25 -43.00 -16.30 19.97
C LEU A 25 -41.98 -16.46 21.10
N SER A 26 -40.84 -17.05 20.75
CA SER A 26 -39.88 -17.64 21.68
C SER A 26 -39.11 -16.53 22.41
N PRO A 27 -39.16 -16.46 23.76
CA PRO A 27 -38.34 -15.54 24.56
C PRO A 27 -36.83 -15.67 24.30
N ARG A 28 -36.40 -16.78 23.71
CA ARG A 28 -35.01 -17.08 23.36
C ARG A 28 -34.48 -16.17 22.26
N ASP A 29 -35.32 -15.85 21.28
CA ASP A 29 -34.94 -15.02 20.12
C ASP A 29 -34.67 -13.58 20.58
N SER A 30 -35.45 -13.08 21.54
CA SER A 30 -35.25 -11.75 22.14
C SER A 30 -33.99 -11.62 23.00
N VAL A 31 -33.48 -12.72 23.56
CA VAL A 31 -32.24 -12.72 24.36
C VAL A 31 -31.02 -12.82 23.44
N GLU A 32 -31.13 -13.59 22.36
CA GLU A 32 -30.09 -13.71 21.33
C GLU A 32 -29.86 -12.36 20.63
N ASP A 33 -30.93 -11.65 20.25
CA ASP A 33 -30.85 -10.30 19.67
C ASP A 33 -30.16 -9.28 20.61
N VAL A 34 -30.41 -9.37 21.92
CA VAL A 34 -29.79 -8.50 22.92
C VAL A 34 -28.29 -8.79 23.06
N LEU A 35 -27.91 -10.07 23.07
CA LEU A 35 -26.51 -10.47 23.12
C LEU A 35 -25.76 -10.05 21.85
N ASP A 36 -26.38 -10.22 20.68
CA ASP A 36 -25.79 -9.80 19.40
C ASP A 36 -25.59 -8.28 19.34
N ALA A 37 -26.56 -7.50 19.83
CA ALA A 37 -26.42 -6.05 19.93
C ALA A 37 -25.27 -5.63 20.88
N GLU A 38 -25.07 -6.35 21.98
CA GLU A 38 -23.99 -6.08 22.94
C GLU A 38 -22.62 -6.48 22.38
N ILE A 39 -22.54 -7.58 21.61
CA ILE A 39 -21.35 -7.97 20.85
C ILE A 39 -21.01 -6.87 19.83
N GLU A 40 -21.97 -6.44 19.01
CA GLU A 40 -21.75 -5.40 18.00
C GLU A 40 -21.30 -4.07 18.63
N HIS A 41 -21.90 -3.69 19.76
CA HIS A 41 -21.50 -2.51 20.52
C HIS A 41 -20.05 -2.64 21.03
N THR A 42 -19.69 -3.80 21.57
CA THR A 42 -18.33 -4.08 22.06
C THR A 42 -17.31 -4.02 20.93
N GLU A 43 -17.61 -4.59 19.77
CA GLU A 43 -16.75 -4.54 18.58
C GLU A 43 -16.56 -3.10 18.06
N LYS A 44 -17.63 -2.30 18.04
CA LYS A 44 -17.56 -0.86 17.72
C LYS A 44 -16.65 -0.13 18.70
N LEU A 45 -16.74 -0.43 19.99
CA LEU A 45 -15.90 0.17 21.02
C LEU A 45 -14.43 -0.23 20.85
N ILE A 46 -14.13 -1.51 20.63
CA ILE A 46 -12.77 -2.00 20.34
C ILE A 46 -12.21 -1.28 19.12
N SER A 47 -12.97 -1.21 18.04
CA SER A 47 -12.56 -0.52 16.81
C SER A 47 -12.23 0.96 17.05
N ARG A 48 -13.05 1.65 17.87
CA ARG A 48 -12.79 3.04 18.27
C ARG A 48 -11.51 3.17 19.09
N LEU A 49 -11.31 2.30 20.07
CA LEU A 49 -10.12 2.31 20.92
C LEU A 49 -8.83 2.01 20.14
N LEU A 50 -8.89 1.10 19.16
CA LEU A 50 -7.75 0.82 18.27
C LEU A 50 -7.39 2.03 17.40
N ARG A 51 -8.39 2.77 16.90
CA ARG A 51 -8.15 4.04 16.19
C ARG A 51 -7.49 5.07 17.11
N GLU A 52 -7.98 5.24 18.34
CA GLU A 52 -7.40 6.16 19.31
C GLU A 52 -5.96 5.78 19.70
N ARG A 53 -5.71 4.49 19.94
CA ARG A 53 -4.36 3.96 20.20
C ARG A 53 -3.41 4.29 19.05
N THR A 54 -3.84 4.09 17.82
CA THR A 54 -3.04 4.42 16.62
C THR A 54 -2.76 5.92 16.53
N ARG A 55 -3.75 6.77 16.81
CA ARG A 55 -3.59 8.23 16.86
C ARG A 55 -2.57 8.66 17.92
N LEU A 56 -2.61 8.06 19.11
CA LEU A 56 -1.67 8.36 20.19
C LEU A 56 -0.24 7.92 19.86
N TYR A 57 -0.06 6.72 19.28
CA TYR A 57 1.26 6.30 18.82
C TYR A 57 1.83 7.22 17.74
N ARG A 58 1.00 7.70 16.82
CA ARG A 58 1.41 8.68 15.80
C ARG A 58 1.96 9.96 16.45
N LYS A 59 1.18 10.58 17.35
CA LYS A 59 1.62 11.78 18.11
C LYS A 59 2.92 11.54 18.89
N ARG A 60 3.04 10.38 19.54
CA ARG A 60 4.24 10.03 20.30
C ARG A 60 5.46 9.89 19.40
N ASN A 61 5.31 9.29 18.23
CA ASN A 61 6.39 9.11 17.27
C ASN A 61 6.81 10.44 16.64
N GLU A 62 5.87 11.34 16.38
CA GLU A 62 6.14 12.72 15.94
C GLU A 62 7.03 13.48 16.96
N ILE A 63 6.79 13.31 18.26
CA ILE A 63 7.58 13.97 19.31
C ILE A 63 8.96 13.33 19.50
N ARG A 64 9.05 12.00 19.42
CA ARG A 64 10.26 11.26 19.86
C ARG A 64 11.25 10.93 18.76
N SER A 65 10.84 10.94 17.50
CA SER A 65 11.71 10.50 16.43
C SER A 65 12.59 11.65 15.95
N PRO A 66 13.93 11.54 15.99
CA PRO A 66 14.83 12.56 15.46
C PRO A 66 14.59 12.87 13.98
N ILE A 67 14.11 11.88 13.22
CA ILE A 67 13.76 12.06 11.80
C ILE A 67 12.55 13.00 11.62
N PHE A 68 11.65 13.10 12.61
CA PHE A 68 10.55 14.08 12.60
C PHE A 68 10.98 15.47 13.07
N SER A 69 12.19 15.61 13.62
CA SER A 69 12.76 16.92 13.95
C SER A 69 13.37 17.64 12.75
N LEU A 70 13.59 16.91 11.64
CA LEU A 70 14.07 17.51 10.41
C LEU A 70 12.92 18.25 9.72
N PRO A 71 13.13 19.52 9.34
CA PRO A 71 12.19 20.23 8.48
C PRO A 71 11.96 19.46 7.17
N PRO A 72 10.74 19.50 6.61
CA PRO A 72 10.42 18.84 5.33
C PRO A 72 11.39 19.20 4.19
N GLU A 73 11.95 20.40 4.20
CA GLU A 73 12.92 20.90 3.22
C GLU A 73 14.24 20.11 3.29
N ILE A 74 14.70 19.79 4.50
CA ILE A 74 15.92 19.00 4.71
C ILE A 74 15.69 17.55 4.29
N LEU A 75 14.53 16.97 4.63
CA LEU A 75 14.15 15.64 4.15
C LEU A 75 14.07 15.60 2.63
N THR A 76 13.47 16.61 2.00
CA THR A 76 13.40 16.74 0.54
C THR A 76 14.79 16.82 -0.08
N MET A 77 15.72 17.57 0.54
CA MET A 77 17.11 17.64 0.08
C MET A 77 17.80 16.28 0.17
N ILE A 78 17.65 15.56 1.29
CA ILE A 78 18.16 14.19 1.45
C ILE A 78 17.58 13.27 0.38
N PHE A 79 16.27 13.36 0.11
CA PHE A 79 15.63 12.54 -0.92
C PHE A 79 16.16 12.86 -2.32
N LYS A 80 16.45 14.12 -2.65
CA LYS A 80 17.10 14.47 -3.92
C LYS A 80 18.49 13.85 -4.06
N PHE A 81 19.24 13.73 -2.96
CA PHE A 81 20.53 13.03 -2.96
C PHE A 81 20.39 11.51 -3.08
N ALA A 82 19.33 10.93 -2.50
CA ALA A 82 19.04 9.49 -2.60
C ALA A 82 18.49 9.11 -3.98
N CYS A 83 17.57 9.91 -4.51
CA CYS A 83 16.94 9.82 -5.81
C CYS A 83 17.76 10.57 -6.86
N LYS A 84 19.04 10.19 -7.04
CA LYS A 84 19.94 10.86 -7.97
C LYS A 84 19.32 10.96 -9.37
N PRO A 85 19.12 12.18 -9.93
CA PRO A 85 18.74 12.35 -11.32
C PRO A 85 19.77 11.69 -12.24
N LEU A 86 19.33 11.21 -13.41
CA LEU A 86 20.19 10.68 -14.47
C LEU A 86 21.39 11.59 -14.77
N ASP A 87 21.16 12.89 -14.85
CA ASP A 87 22.19 13.91 -15.15
C ASP A 87 23.25 14.06 -14.02
N PHE A 88 22.90 13.68 -12.79
CA PHE A 88 23.82 13.73 -11.64
C PHE A 88 24.88 12.63 -11.71
N LEU A 89 24.58 11.55 -12.44
CA LEU A 89 25.48 10.42 -12.63
C LEU A 89 26.65 10.77 -13.57
N GLU A 90 26.38 11.60 -14.59
CA GLU A 90 27.36 11.99 -15.60
C GLU A 90 28.42 12.96 -15.04
N ALA A 91 28.04 13.82 -14.08
CA ALA A 91 28.93 14.84 -13.54
C ALA A 91 29.86 14.37 -12.40
N TYR A 92 29.52 13.29 -11.68
CA TYR A 92 30.20 12.95 -10.43
C TYR A 92 30.46 11.45 -10.17
N ASP A 93 30.07 10.52 -11.06
CA ASP A 93 30.28 9.08 -10.84
C ASP A 93 31.28 8.47 -11.83
N TRP A 94 32.46 8.06 -11.35
CA TRP A 94 33.52 7.42 -12.14
C TRP A 94 33.32 5.89 -12.28
N ASN A 95 32.26 5.33 -11.67
CA ASN A 95 32.07 3.88 -11.64
C ASN A 95 30.74 3.44 -12.30
N PRO A 96 30.78 2.93 -13.54
CA PRO A 96 29.62 2.44 -14.28
C PRO A 96 28.82 1.33 -13.57
N LEU A 97 29.41 0.67 -12.56
CA LEU A 97 28.76 -0.39 -11.78
C LEU A 97 27.96 0.16 -10.57
N ARG A 98 28.23 1.39 -10.13
CA ARG A 98 27.47 2.10 -9.07
C ARG A 98 26.43 3.07 -9.60
N ALA A 99 26.47 3.31 -10.90
CA ALA A 99 25.42 3.90 -11.73
C ALA A 99 24.14 3.06 -11.78
N ARG A 100 23.69 2.52 -10.64
CA ARG A 100 22.27 2.24 -10.45
C ARG A 100 21.60 3.60 -10.41
N VAL A 101 21.29 4.10 -11.60
CA VAL A 101 20.28 5.14 -11.85
C VAL A 101 19.17 4.94 -10.85
N ALA A 102 18.64 6.03 -10.27
CA ALA A 102 17.53 5.99 -9.33
C ALA A 102 16.42 5.06 -9.84
N SER A 103 16.50 3.80 -9.43
CA SER A 103 15.48 2.82 -9.70
C SER A 103 14.26 3.34 -8.94
N PRO A 104 13.06 3.26 -9.51
CA PRO A 104 11.83 3.51 -8.76
C PRO A 104 11.77 2.81 -7.39
N ASP A 105 12.58 1.76 -7.19
CA ASP A 105 12.83 1.12 -5.91
C ASP A 105 13.22 2.08 -4.77
N ILE A 106 14.08 3.09 -4.99
CA ILE A 106 14.47 3.99 -3.90
C ILE A 106 13.29 4.86 -3.47
N ILE A 107 12.50 5.35 -4.43
CA ILE A 107 11.28 6.11 -4.15
C ILE A 107 10.30 5.24 -3.37
N ARG A 108 10.11 3.97 -3.77
CA ARG A 108 9.29 3.01 -3.03
C ARG A 108 9.76 2.85 -1.58
N VAL A 109 11.06 2.61 -1.37
CA VAL A 109 11.65 2.49 -0.03
C VAL A 109 11.38 3.74 0.81
N LEU A 110 11.58 4.94 0.25
CA LEU A 110 11.31 6.20 0.98
C LEU A 110 9.84 6.34 1.37
N THR A 111 8.90 5.92 0.51
CA THR A 111 7.46 5.99 0.79
C THR A 111 6.99 5.01 1.87
N GLU A 112 7.74 3.95 2.15
CA GLU A 112 7.39 2.92 3.13
C GLU A 112 7.88 3.25 4.56
N VAL A 113 8.79 4.23 4.72
CA VAL A 113 9.38 4.57 6.03
C VAL A 113 8.35 5.14 7.01
N SER A 114 7.56 6.10 6.56
CA SER A 114 6.54 6.75 7.39
C SER A 114 5.51 7.49 6.55
N ALA A 115 4.35 7.78 7.14
CA ALA A 115 3.35 8.64 6.50
C ALA A 115 3.89 10.05 6.16
N CYS A 116 4.81 10.58 6.98
CA CYS A 116 5.46 11.87 6.72
C CYS A 116 6.33 11.81 5.45
N TRP A 117 7.19 10.79 5.35
CA TRP A 117 8.06 10.58 4.19
C TRP A 117 7.24 10.31 2.94
N HIS A 118 6.21 9.46 3.05
CA HIS A 118 5.26 9.21 1.98
C HIS A 118 4.64 10.50 1.44
N ASN A 119 4.17 11.38 2.32
CA ASN A 119 3.55 12.64 1.93
C ASN A 119 4.55 13.58 1.25
N ILE A 120 5.76 13.72 1.80
CA ILE A 120 6.82 14.57 1.22
C ILE A 120 7.19 14.05 -0.18
N VAL A 121 7.48 12.76 -0.30
CA VAL A 121 7.85 12.14 -1.59
C VAL A 121 6.73 12.29 -2.62
N SER A 122 5.48 12.02 -2.22
CA SER A 122 4.31 12.09 -3.10
C SER A 122 3.95 13.51 -3.54
N SER A 123 4.32 14.52 -2.76
CA SER A 123 4.02 15.94 -3.01
C SER A 123 5.21 16.72 -3.59
N THR A 124 6.34 16.07 -3.86
CA THR A 124 7.53 16.70 -4.41
C THR A 124 7.78 16.23 -5.85
N PRO A 125 7.28 16.96 -6.87
CA PRO A 125 7.40 16.53 -8.26
C PRO A 125 8.83 16.33 -8.74
N SER A 126 9.78 17.11 -8.23
CA SER A 126 11.20 17.04 -8.61
C SER A 126 11.89 15.71 -8.24
N LEU A 127 11.26 14.85 -7.42
CA LEU A 127 11.77 13.51 -7.13
C LEU A 127 11.37 12.49 -8.20
N TRP A 128 10.42 12.84 -9.08
CA TRP A 128 9.83 11.98 -10.09
C TRP A 128 10.25 12.37 -11.51
N THR A 129 11.32 13.18 -11.66
CA THR A 129 11.78 13.68 -12.96
C THR A 129 12.83 12.79 -13.63
N SER A 130 13.14 11.63 -13.05
CA SER A 130 14.16 10.72 -13.57
C SER A 130 13.81 9.29 -13.21
N PHE A 131 13.76 8.39 -14.18
CA PHE A 131 13.57 6.96 -13.91
C PHE A 131 14.19 6.06 -14.99
N VAL A 132 14.47 4.82 -14.61
CA VAL A 132 14.78 3.73 -15.55
C VAL A 132 13.48 3.02 -15.92
N ALA A 133 13.18 3.01 -17.20
CA ALA A 133 12.13 2.21 -17.77
C ALA A 133 12.55 0.73 -17.84
N ASP A 134 11.78 -0.12 -17.16
CA ASP A 134 11.73 -1.56 -17.42
C ASP A 134 10.34 -1.87 -17.96
N ASP A 135 10.28 -2.59 -19.07
CA ASP A 135 9.05 -2.95 -19.77
C ASP A 135 8.12 -3.85 -18.93
N ARG A 136 8.64 -4.37 -17.82
CA ARG A 136 7.88 -5.14 -16.83
C ARG A 136 7.04 -4.28 -15.88
N ASP A 137 7.25 -2.96 -15.80
CA ASP A 137 6.60 -2.11 -14.79
C ASP A 137 6.01 -0.80 -15.33
N MET A 138 5.01 -0.94 -16.21
CA MET A 138 4.22 0.17 -16.76
C MET A 138 3.47 0.98 -15.69
N ASN A 139 3.09 0.36 -14.57
CA ASN A 139 2.38 1.04 -13.49
C ASN A 139 3.27 2.04 -12.77
N THR A 140 4.51 1.65 -12.50
CA THR A 140 5.53 2.55 -11.96
C THR A 140 5.78 3.71 -12.92
N MET A 141 5.83 3.45 -14.22
CA MET A 141 6.02 4.48 -15.23
C MET A 141 4.91 5.54 -15.23
N ASN A 142 3.66 5.08 -15.25
CA ASN A 142 2.49 5.96 -15.17
C ASN A 142 2.48 6.77 -13.86
N THR A 143 2.91 6.14 -12.75
CA THR A 143 3.03 6.81 -11.46
C THR A 143 4.07 7.92 -11.52
N VAL A 144 5.25 7.66 -12.09
CA VAL A 144 6.32 8.66 -12.23
C VAL A 144 5.83 9.85 -13.05
N ILE A 145 5.21 9.60 -14.20
CA ILE A 145 4.67 10.65 -15.09
C ILE A 145 3.54 11.45 -14.43
N SER A 146 2.68 10.78 -13.66
CA SER A 146 1.61 11.47 -12.94
C SER A 146 2.16 12.36 -11.82
N ARG A 147 3.22 11.91 -11.15
CA ARG A 147 3.79 12.58 -9.98
C ARG A 147 4.80 13.68 -10.35
N SER A 148 5.44 13.61 -11.51
CA SER A 148 6.33 14.67 -12.01
C SER A 148 5.58 15.96 -12.36
N GLY A 149 4.26 15.89 -12.51
CA GLY A 149 3.44 17.03 -12.90
C GLY A 149 3.88 17.59 -14.24
N ASN A 150 4.15 18.90 -14.28
CA ASN A 150 4.58 19.60 -15.50
C ASN A 150 6.11 19.65 -15.66
N LEU A 151 6.87 18.96 -14.81
CA LEU A 151 8.33 18.96 -14.92
C LEU A 151 8.79 18.00 -16.02
N PRO A 152 9.86 18.35 -16.76
CA PRO A 152 10.49 17.44 -17.71
C PRO A 152 10.93 16.15 -17.02
N VAL A 153 10.69 15.01 -17.67
CA VAL A 153 11.06 13.68 -17.16
C VAL A 153 12.14 13.08 -18.05
N ALA A 154 13.30 12.81 -17.45
CA ALA A 154 14.38 12.06 -18.08
C ALA A 154 14.11 10.55 -17.94
N VAL A 155 14.23 9.81 -19.04
CA VAL A 155 13.98 8.37 -19.06
C VAL A 155 15.18 7.65 -19.63
N SER A 156 15.71 6.70 -18.89
CA SER A 156 16.70 5.74 -19.40
C SER A 156 16.01 4.41 -19.68
N LEU A 157 16.18 3.88 -20.88
CA LEU A 157 15.64 2.57 -21.25
C LEU A 157 16.70 1.50 -20.96
N ASP A 158 16.47 0.63 -19.98
CA ASP A 158 17.34 -0.52 -19.72
C ASP A 158 16.66 -1.79 -20.20
N PHE A 159 17.28 -2.49 -21.15
CA PHE A 159 16.76 -3.73 -21.72
C PHE A 159 17.67 -4.88 -21.26
N PRO A 160 17.31 -5.61 -20.18
CA PRO A 160 18.21 -6.55 -19.51
C PRO A 160 18.46 -7.87 -20.28
N PHE A 161 18.13 -7.95 -21.57
CA PHE A 161 18.35 -9.15 -22.37
C PHE A 161 19.28 -8.87 -23.56
N PRO A 162 20.27 -9.75 -23.81
CA PRO A 162 21.12 -9.62 -24.98
C PRO A 162 20.26 -9.67 -26.24
N VAL A 163 20.58 -8.77 -27.17
CA VAL A 163 20.11 -8.70 -28.55
C VAL A 163 20.08 -10.10 -29.16
N GLY A 164 18.95 -10.83 -29.06
CA GLY A 164 18.91 -12.22 -29.51
C GLY A 164 17.66 -13.03 -29.23
N SER A 165 16.90 -12.80 -28.16
CA SER A 165 15.69 -13.60 -27.90
C SER A 165 14.50 -12.73 -27.47
N VAL A 166 13.49 -12.71 -28.35
CA VAL A 166 12.16 -12.10 -28.22
C VAL A 166 12.09 -10.58 -28.44
N SER A 167 11.95 -10.23 -29.74
CA SER A 167 11.27 -9.06 -30.32
C SER A 167 11.38 -7.71 -29.58
N HIS A 168 12.43 -6.95 -29.89
CA HIS A 168 12.52 -5.49 -29.66
C HIS A 168 11.26 -4.71 -30.12
N ARG A 169 10.52 -5.27 -31.09
CA ARG A 169 9.28 -4.71 -31.63
C ARG A 169 8.12 -4.77 -30.63
N SER A 170 8.12 -5.75 -29.72
CA SER A 170 7.10 -5.87 -28.68
C SER A 170 7.31 -4.82 -27.57
N HIS A 171 8.56 -4.63 -27.14
CA HIS A 171 8.90 -3.69 -26.07
C HIS A 171 8.62 -2.23 -26.47
N THR A 172 9.10 -1.81 -27.64
CA THR A 172 8.82 -0.46 -28.17
C THR A 172 7.32 -0.21 -28.36
N THR A 173 6.54 -1.24 -28.72
CA THR A 173 5.08 -1.14 -28.84
C THR A 173 4.40 -1.00 -27.47
N ILE A 174 4.88 -1.70 -26.43
CA ILE A 174 4.36 -1.61 -25.06
C ILE A 174 4.65 -0.23 -24.46
N MET A 175 5.85 0.30 -24.68
CA MET A 175 6.26 1.61 -24.19
C MET A 175 5.71 2.80 -24.99
N ALA A 176 5.25 2.59 -26.23
CA ALA A 176 4.85 3.66 -27.14
C ALA A 176 3.84 4.66 -26.54
N PRO A 177 2.79 4.25 -25.82
CA PRO A 177 1.84 5.19 -25.20
C PRO A 177 2.53 6.11 -24.18
N VAL A 178 3.48 5.57 -23.41
CA VAL A 178 4.21 6.34 -22.41
C VAL A 178 5.20 7.30 -23.08
N LEU A 179 5.95 6.83 -24.07
CA LEU A 179 6.87 7.68 -24.82
C LEU A 179 6.12 8.81 -25.54
N GLN A 180 4.91 8.54 -26.04
CA GLN A 180 4.04 9.54 -26.64
C GLN A 180 3.55 10.58 -25.62
N GLU A 181 3.15 10.14 -24.42
CA GLU A 181 2.78 11.04 -23.31
C GLU A 181 3.96 11.94 -22.92
N ILE A 182 5.16 11.38 -22.76
CA ILE A 182 6.37 12.15 -22.46
C ILE A 182 6.67 13.16 -23.58
N ALA A 183 6.61 12.73 -24.84
CA ALA A 183 6.84 13.59 -25.99
C ALA A 183 5.80 14.74 -26.10
N SER A 184 4.55 14.50 -25.68
CA SER A 184 3.50 15.52 -25.69
C SER A 184 3.77 16.68 -24.72
N ARG A 185 4.51 16.43 -23.64
CA ARG A 185 4.87 17.42 -22.61
C ARG A 185 6.10 18.27 -22.96
N LEU A 186 6.78 17.95 -24.06
CA LEU A 186 7.97 18.68 -24.54
C LEU A 186 7.63 19.76 -25.59
N ARG A 187 6.35 19.95 -25.95
CA ARG A 187 5.86 21.02 -26.84
C ARG A 187 5.32 22.20 -26.05
#